data_AF-A0A2T4ZDB9-F1
#
_entry.id   AF-A0A2T4ZDB9-F1
#
_cell.length_a   1.000
_cell.length_b   1.000
_cell.length_c   1.000
_cell.angle_alpha   90.00
_cell.angle_beta   90.00
_cell.angle_gamma   90.00
#
_symmetry.space_group_name_H-M   'P 1'
#
loop_
_entity.id
_entity.type
_entity.pdbx_description
1 polymer ?
#
loop_
_entity_poly.entity_id
_entity_poly.type
_entity_poly.pdbx_seq_one_letter_code
_entity_poly.pdbx_strand_id
1 'polypeptide(L)'
;MDTSQQSAQEQAQQKQQQQYQQLAKNYQPKPPVFVNCIKAFLVGGAICLFGQLLQLMYIRLFDFPQEKAGDPTVATLIFIACLMTGFGVYDKIGQWAGAGTAVPVTGFANSIASAALEHRSEGYVLGVGGNMFKLAGAVIVFGVVAAFFIGIVKTLIS
;
A
#
# COMPACT_ATOMS: atom_id res chain seq x y z
N MET A 1 1.50 38.48 -26.91
CA MET A 1 1.89 38.08 -25.53
C MET A 1 3.22 37.38 -25.66
N ASP A 2 4.26 38.00 -25.11
CA ASP A 2 5.67 37.70 -25.41
C ASP A 2 6.14 36.49 -24.60
N THR A 3 6.52 35.40 -25.26
CA THR A 3 7.02 34.14 -24.70
C THR A 3 8.22 34.35 -23.74
N SER A 4 8.91 35.48 -23.90
CA SER A 4 10.00 35.97 -23.06
C SER A 4 9.56 36.33 -21.64
N GLN A 5 8.31 36.81 -21.46
CA GLN A 5 7.79 37.21 -20.15
C GLN A 5 7.21 36.02 -19.36
N GLN A 6 6.65 35.01 -20.05
CA GLN A 6 6.18 33.77 -19.42
C GLN A 6 7.34 32.95 -18.84
N SER A 7 8.44 32.78 -19.56
CA SER A 7 9.61 32.03 -19.07
C SER A 7 10.29 32.73 -17.88
N ALA A 8 10.30 34.06 -17.83
CA ALA A 8 10.80 34.83 -16.69
C ALA A 8 9.89 34.69 -15.44
N GLN A 9 8.57 34.65 -15.61
CA GLN A 9 7.62 34.41 -14.52
C GLN A 9 7.68 32.97 -13.98
N GLU A 10 7.80 31.97 -14.86
CA GLU A 10 7.99 30.56 -14.46
C GLU A 10 9.30 30.34 -13.69
N GLN A 11 10.39 30.96 -14.14
CA GLN A 11 11.68 30.90 -13.44
C GLN A 11 11.62 31.57 -12.06
N ALA A 12 10.92 32.70 -11.92
CA ALA A 12 10.73 33.38 -10.65
C ALA A 12 9.89 32.54 -9.66
N GLN A 13 8.81 31.90 -10.13
CA GLN A 13 8.01 30.97 -9.34
C GLN A 13 8.82 29.73 -8.90
N GLN A 14 9.58 29.12 -9.81
CA GLN A 14 10.45 27.99 -9.47
C GLN A 14 11.49 28.37 -8.41
N LYS A 15 12.09 29.57 -8.50
CA LYS A 15 13.05 30.08 -7.52
C LYS A 15 12.42 30.29 -6.14
N GLN A 16 11.22 30.87 -6.08
CA GLN A 16 10.46 31.03 -4.84
C GLN A 16 10.07 29.68 -4.22
N GLN A 17 9.64 28.73 -5.04
CA GLN A 17 9.25 27.39 -4.58
C GLN A 17 10.46 26.61 -4.06
N GLN A 18 11.63 26.75 -4.68
CA GLN A 18 12.89 26.19 -4.20
C GLN A 18 13.32 26.83 -2.87
N GLN A 19 13.23 28.15 -2.73
CA GLN A 19 13.53 28.84 -1.47
C GLN A 19 12.59 28.41 -0.34
N TYR A 20 11.30 28.25 -0.64
CA TYR A 20 10.32 27.74 0.32
C TYR A 20 10.63 26.30 0.74
N GLN A 21 11.03 25.43 -0.19
CA GLN A 21 11.45 24.06 0.12
C GLN A 21 12.72 24.01 0.98
N GLN A 22 13.69 24.90 0.72
CA GLN A 22 14.92 25.00 1.52
C GLN A 22 14.62 25.49 2.94
N LEU A 23 13.74 26.48 3.09
CA LEU A 23 13.24 26.93 4.39
C LEU A 23 12.50 25.80 5.10
N ALA A 24 11.58 25.11 4.43
CA ALA A 24 10.82 23.99 4.99
C ALA A 24 11.71 22.82 5.44
N LYS A 25 12.78 22.51 4.68
CA LYS A 25 13.77 21.50 5.08
C LYS A 25 14.49 21.81 6.39
N ASN A 26 14.67 23.09 6.72
CA ASN A 26 15.30 23.50 7.97
C ASN A 26 14.37 23.36 9.19
N TYR A 27 13.06 23.31 8.99
CA TYR A 27 12.06 23.14 10.06
C TYR A 27 11.50 21.72 10.15
N GLN A 28 11.80 20.83 9.20
CA GLN A 28 11.39 19.43 9.25
C GLN A 28 12.41 18.59 10.05
N PRO A 29 12.03 17.98 11.18
CA PRO A 29 12.90 17.05 11.87
C PRO A 29 13.20 15.86 10.96
N LYS A 30 14.48 15.50 10.79
CA LYS A 30 14.86 14.31 10.03
C LYS A 30 14.23 13.08 10.71
N PRO A 31 13.40 12.29 10.01
CA PRO A 31 12.81 11.10 10.63
C PRO A 31 13.93 10.12 11.00
N PRO A 32 13.84 9.42 12.14
CA PRO A 32 14.83 8.43 12.54
C PRO A 32 14.71 7.19 11.65
N VAL A 33 15.32 7.24 10.47
CA VAL A 33 15.20 6.22 9.40
C VAL A 33 15.52 4.83 9.94
N PHE A 34 16.64 4.68 10.67
CA PHE A 34 17.07 3.38 11.21
C PHE A 34 16.04 2.76 12.16
N VAL A 35 15.50 3.55 13.09
CA VAL A 35 14.48 3.09 14.04
C VAL A 35 13.18 2.71 13.31
N ASN A 36 12.79 3.50 12.31
CA ASN A 36 11.63 3.20 11.49
C ASN A 36 11.81 1.92 10.66
N CYS A 37 13.02 1.67 10.14
CA CYS A 37 13.34 0.45 9.41
C CYS A 37 13.26 -0.79 10.32
N ILE A 38 13.84 -0.74 11.53
CA ILE A 38 13.75 -1.85 12.49
C ILE A 38 12.29 -2.12 12.86
N LYS A 39 11.54 -1.07 13.20
CA LYS A 39 10.12 -1.18 13.52
C LYS A 39 9.31 -1.77 12.35
N ALA A 40 9.54 -1.29 11.13
CA ALA A 40 8.87 -1.79 9.93
C ALA A 40 9.20 -3.27 9.67
N PHE A 41 10.47 -3.67 9.85
CA PHE A 41 10.90 -5.05 9.72
C PHE A 41 10.24 -5.95 10.76
N LEU A 42 10.21 -5.55 12.03
CA LEU A 42 9.61 -6.33 13.11
C LEU A 42 8.09 -6.47 12.92
N VAL A 43 7.39 -5.39 12.59
CA VAL A 43 5.92 -5.44 12.41
C VAL A 43 5.55 -6.22 11.14
N GLY A 44 6.23 -5.96 10.03
CA GLY A 44 6.00 -6.70 8.78
C GLY A 44 6.33 -8.18 8.95
N GLY A 45 7.45 -8.50 9.59
CA GLY A 45 7.85 -9.86 9.94
C GLY A 45 6.83 -10.56 10.85
N ALA A 46 6.29 -9.86 11.85
CA ALA A 46 5.26 -10.40 12.72
C ALA A 46 3.95 -10.71 11.96
N ILE A 47 3.53 -9.85 11.02
CA ILE A 47 2.36 -10.10 10.18
C ILE A 47 2.59 -11.32 9.27
N CYS A 48 3.78 -11.42 8.66
CA CYS A 48 4.14 -12.59 7.85
C CYS A 48 4.20 -13.88 8.68
N LEU A 49 4.74 -13.82 9.89
CA LEU A 49 4.77 -14.96 10.81
C LEU A 49 3.35 -15.39 11.19
N PHE A 50 2.46 -14.43 11.46
CA PHE A 50 1.05 -14.72 11.72
C PHE A 50 0.36 -15.36 10.50
N GLY A 51 0.64 -14.89 9.29
CA GLY A 51 0.18 -15.53 8.06
C GLY A 51 0.68 -16.97 7.92
N GLN A 52 1.96 -17.22 8.18
CA GLN A 52 2.54 -18.56 8.16
C GLN A 52 1.86 -19.49 9.18
N LEU A 53 1.54 -18.99 10.37
CA LEU A 53 0.82 -19.75 11.40
C LEU A 53 -0.60 -20.12 10.94
N LEU A 54 -1.33 -19.17 10.32
CA LEU A 54 -2.63 -19.44 9.73
C LEU A 54 -2.53 -20.49 8.62
N GLN A 55 -1.54 -20.39 7.74
CA GLN A 55 -1.32 -21.39 6.68
C GLN A 55 -1.04 -22.77 7.25
N LEU A 56 -0.19 -22.87 8.28
CA LEU A 56 0.07 -24.14 8.97
C LEU A 56 -1.18 -24.70 9.64
N MET A 57 -2.04 -23.85 10.20
CA MET A 57 -3.34 -24.26 10.74
C MET A 57 -4.24 -24.84 9.64
N TYR A 58 -4.33 -24.19 8.46
CA TYR A 58 -5.12 -24.72 7.34
C TYR A 58 -4.58 -26.06 6.82
N ILE A 59 -3.26 -26.23 6.75
CA ILE A 59 -2.64 -27.48 6.31
C ILE A 59 -2.88 -28.60 7.33
N ARG A 60 -2.66 -28.34 8.62
CA ARG A 60 -2.69 -29.39 9.65
C ARG A 60 -4.05 -29.69 10.24
N LEU A 61 -4.95 -28.72 10.28
CA LEU A 61 -6.25 -28.84 10.96
C LEU A 61 -7.41 -29.03 9.99
N PHE A 62 -7.27 -28.52 8.76
CA PHE A 62 -8.29 -28.59 7.71
C PHE A 62 -7.86 -29.47 6.51
N ASP A 63 -6.73 -30.18 6.63
CA ASP A 63 -6.16 -31.07 5.60
C ASP A 63 -6.06 -30.44 4.20
N PHE A 64 -5.82 -29.12 4.14
CA PHE A 64 -5.62 -28.46 2.86
C PHE A 64 -4.27 -28.89 2.25
N PRO A 65 -4.25 -29.18 0.93
CA PRO A 65 -2.98 -29.39 0.24
C PRO A 65 -2.14 -28.11 0.35
N GLN A 66 -0.84 -28.27 0.60
CA GLN A 66 0.09 -27.17 0.88
C GLN A 66 0.06 -26.08 -0.22
N GLU A 67 -0.14 -26.49 -1.47
CA GLU A 67 -0.24 -25.62 -2.64
C GLU A 67 -1.50 -24.74 -2.64
N LYS A 68 -2.57 -25.15 -1.96
CA LYS A 68 -3.85 -24.45 -1.90
C LYS A 68 -4.08 -23.72 -0.58
N ALA A 69 -3.32 -24.03 0.47
CA ALA A 69 -3.48 -23.41 1.78
C ALA A 69 -3.14 -21.90 1.80
N GLY A 70 -2.42 -21.39 0.79
CA GLY A 70 -2.12 -19.96 0.66
C GLY A 70 -3.37 -19.10 0.42
N ASP A 71 -4.29 -19.57 -0.42
CA ASP A 71 -5.52 -18.84 -0.78
C ASP A 71 -6.40 -18.50 0.45
N PRO A 72 -6.80 -19.48 1.30
CA PRO A 72 -7.58 -19.17 2.50
C PRO A 72 -6.79 -18.34 3.52
N THR A 73 -5.46 -18.51 3.60
CA THR A 73 -4.61 -17.70 4.49
C THR A 73 -4.68 -16.23 4.14
N VAL A 74 -4.47 -15.90 2.86
CA VAL A 74 -4.52 -14.52 2.38
C VAL A 74 -5.93 -13.95 2.52
N ALA A 75 -6.96 -14.73 2.20
CA ALA A 75 -8.36 -14.31 2.36
C ALA A 75 -8.68 -13.93 3.82
N THR A 76 -8.26 -14.74 4.79
CA THR A 76 -8.47 -14.48 6.22
C THR A 76 -7.68 -13.27 6.70
N LEU A 77 -6.44 -13.08 6.25
CA LEU A 77 -5.65 -11.89 6.58
C LEU A 77 -6.31 -10.61 6.04
N ILE A 78 -6.78 -10.63 4.79
CA ILE A 78 -7.51 -9.50 4.19
C ILE A 78 -8.79 -9.21 4.97
N PHE A 79 -9.56 -10.25 5.31
CA PHE A 79 -10.80 -10.10 6.07
C PHE A 79 -10.56 -9.46 7.44
N ILE A 80 -9.59 -9.97 8.20
CA ILE A 80 -9.22 -9.41 9.51
C ILE A 80 -8.75 -7.96 9.36
N ALA A 81 -7.92 -7.66 8.36
CA ALA A 81 -7.46 -6.31 8.09
C ALA A 81 -8.64 -5.36 7.82
N CYS A 82 -9.53 -5.70 6.89
CA CYS A 82 -10.71 -4.89 6.57
C CYS A 82 -11.63 -4.68 7.79
N LEU A 83 -11.82 -5.70 8.64
CA LEU A 83 -12.59 -5.55 9.88
C LEU A 83 -11.91 -4.58 10.85
N MET A 84 -10.60 -4.72 11.07
CA MET A 84 -9.84 -3.82 11.93
C MET A 84 -9.79 -2.39 11.39
N THR A 85 -9.78 -2.21 10.07
CA THR A 85 -9.91 -0.89 9.41
C THR A 85 -11.29 -0.30 9.66
N GLY A 86 -12.36 -1.09 9.51
CA GLY A 86 -13.73 -0.67 9.81
C GLY A 86 -13.92 -0.22 11.27
N PHE A 87 -13.22 -0.85 12.22
CA PHE A 87 -13.20 -0.43 13.63
C PHE A 87 -12.23 0.74 13.92
N GLY A 88 -11.47 1.22 12.94
CA GLY A 88 -10.48 2.29 13.10
C GLY A 88 -9.25 1.89 13.92
N VAL A 89 -9.05 0.59 14.18
CA VAL A 89 -7.91 0.08 14.95
C VAL A 89 -6.69 -0.10 14.05
N TYR A 90 -6.90 -0.57 12.82
CA TYR A 90 -5.80 -0.82 11.88
C TYR A 90 -5.05 0.47 11.54
N ASP A 91 -5.76 1.58 11.29
CA ASP A 91 -5.14 2.86 10.96
C ASP A 91 -4.24 3.40 12.09
N LYS A 92 -4.65 3.21 13.36
CA LYS A 92 -3.82 3.58 14.53
C LYS A 92 -2.55 2.75 14.62
N ILE A 93 -2.68 1.44 14.41
CA ILE A 93 -1.52 0.54 14.37
C ILE A 93 -0.62 0.92 13.19
N GLY A 94 -1.20 1.28 12.04
CA GLY A 94 -0.46 1.68 10.85
C GLY A 94 0.32 2.97 11.00
N GLN A 95 -0.23 3.99 11.66
CA GLN A 95 0.50 5.22 11.99
C GLN A 95 1.71 4.95 12.89
N TRP A 96 1.57 4.01 13.84
CA TRP A 96 2.67 3.63 14.70
C TRP A 96 3.69 2.73 13.99
N ALA A 97 3.27 1.70 13.27
CA ALA A 97 4.14 0.72 12.62
C ALA A 97 4.79 1.22 11.31
N GLY A 98 4.16 2.21 10.66
CA GLY A 98 4.62 2.78 9.40
C GLY A 98 4.63 1.75 8.26
N ALA A 99 5.77 1.64 7.57
CA ALA A 99 5.91 0.77 6.41
C ALA A 99 5.66 -0.72 6.74
N GLY A 100 5.84 -1.15 7.99
CA GLY A 100 5.67 -2.56 8.38
C GLY A 100 4.25 -3.10 8.22
N THR A 101 3.22 -2.25 8.37
CA THR A 101 1.81 -2.63 8.13
C THR A 101 1.33 -2.28 6.73
N ALA A 102 2.06 -1.44 6.00
CA ALA A 102 1.71 -0.99 4.66
C ALA A 102 2.20 -1.94 3.55
N VAL A 103 3.36 -2.59 3.77
CA VAL A 103 3.98 -3.50 2.79
C VAL A 103 3.25 -4.86 2.67
N PRO A 104 2.80 -5.52 3.75
CA PRO A 104 2.07 -6.78 3.64
C PRO A 104 0.69 -6.62 2.97
N VAL A 105 0.08 -7.74 2.56
CA VAL A 105 -1.26 -7.75 1.91
C VAL A 105 -2.34 -7.07 2.75
N THR A 106 -2.19 -7.06 4.07
CA THR A 106 -3.09 -6.39 5.01
C THR A 106 -3.06 -4.85 4.85
N GLY A 107 -1.93 -4.27 4.45
CA GLY A 107 -1.81 -2.83 4.18
C GLY A 107 -2.54 -2.39 2.93
N PHE A 108 -2.50 -3.24 1.90
CA PHE A 108 -3.31 -3.05 0.70
C PHE A 108 -4.81 -3.15 1.01
N ALA A 109 -5.22 -4.15 1.80
CA ALA A 109 -6.59 -4.30 2.27
C ALA A 109 -7.06 -3.07 3.06
N ASN A 110 -6.23 -2.56 3.98
CA ASN A 110 -6.52 -1.32 4.73
C ASN A 110 -6.73 -0.14 3.77
N SER A 111 -5.83 0.06 2.81
CA SER A 111 -5.93 1.19 1.86
C SER A 111 -7.23 1.16 1.06
N ILE A 112 -7.68 -0.02 0.62
CA ILE A 112 -8.95 -0.19 -0.09
C ILE A 112 -10.14 0.05 0.86
N ALA A 113 -10.13 -0.55 2.05
CA ALA A 113 -11.21 -0.38 3.03
C ALA A 113 -11.33 1.07 3.50
N SER A 114 -10.22 1.75 3.80
CA SER A 114 -10.21 3.16 4.16
C SER A 114 -10.73 4.05 3.01
N ALA A 115 -10.36 3.77 1.76
CA ALA A 115 -10.91 4.50 0.61
C ALA A 115 -12.42 4.31 0.46
N ALA A 116 -12.92 3.10 0.73
CA ALA A 116 -14.35 2.80 0.74
C ALA A 116 -15.11 3.55 1.85
N LEU A 117 -14.51 3.66 3.04
CA LEU A 117 -15.10 4.35 4.19
C LEU A 117 -15.11 5.87 4.00
N GLU A 118 -14.01 6.45 3.51
CA GLU A 118 -13.84 7.89 3.31
C GLU A 118 -14.82 8.43 2.24
N HIS A 119 -14.92 7.74 1.10
CA HIS A 119 -15.74 8.18 -0.04
C HIS A 119 -17.15 7.61 -0.01
N ARG A 120 -17.62 7.12 1.15
CA ARG A 120 -18.98 6.59 1.31
C ARG A 120 -20.04 7.66 1.05
N SER A 121 -19.77 8.90 1.44
CA SER A 121 -20.67 10.06 1.27
C SER A 121 -20.91 10.41 -0.21
N GLU A 122 -20.01 10.02 -1.09
CA GLU A 122 -20.09 10.23 -2.55
C GLU A 122 -20.94 9.16 -3.27
N GLY A 123 -21.52 8.21 -2.51
CA GLY A 123 -22.38 7.15 -3.02
C GLY A 123 -21.64 5.85 -3.37
N TYR A 124 -22.39 4.76 -3.56
CA TYR A 124 -21.80 3.42 -3.67
C TYR A 124 -21.04 3.17 -4.99
N VAL A 125 -21.48 3.75 -6.10
CA VAL A 125 -20.89 3.47 -7.42
C VAL A 125 -19.72 4.40 -7.70
N LEU A 126 -19.97 5.71 -7.71
CA LEU A 126 -18.96 6.71 -8.05
C LEU A 126 -17.97 6.98 -6.91
N GLY A 127 -18.46 7.00 -5.67
CA GLY A 127 -17.64 7.17 -4.47
C GLY A 127 -16.90 5.90 -4.07
N VAL A 128 -17.62 4.94 -3.49
CA VAL A 128 -17.03 3.70 -2.94
C VAL A 128 -16.39 2.86 -4.04
N GLY A 129 -17.17 2.43 -5.03
CA GLY A 129 -16.70 1.56 -6.11
C GLY A 129 -15.58 2.20 -6.94
N GLY A 130 -15.76 3.46 -7.35
CA GLY A 130 -14.78 4.21 -8.13
C GLY A 130 -13.43 4.34 -7.44
N ASN A 131 -13.41 4.73 -6.16
CA ASN A 131 -12.15 4.93 -5.43
C ASN A 131 -11.46 3.60 -5.05
N MET A 132 -12.23 2.57 -4.66
CA MET A 132 -11.68 1.22 -4.45
C MET A 132 -11.06 0.68 -5.74
N PHE A 133 -11.75 0.83 -6.88
CA PHE A 133 -11.27 0.34 -8.17
C PHE A 133 -10.06 1.12 -8.68
N LYS A 134 -9.96 2.42 -8.42
CA LYS A 134 -8.78 3.21 -8.78
C LYS A 134 -7.50 2.66 -8.13
N LEU A 135 -7.58 2.26 -6.86
CA LEU A 135 -6.48 1.64 -6.14
C LEU A 135 -6.21 0.21 -6.62
N ALA A 136 -7.25 -0.63 -6.69
CA ALA A 136 -7.10 -2.03 -7.09
C ALA A 136 -6.70 -2.20 -8.56
N GLY A 137 -7.29 -1.39 -9.44
CA GLY A 137 -7.05 -1.40 -10.87
C GLY A 137 -5.60 -1.09 -11.23
N ALA A 138 -4.98 -0.12 -10.55
CA ALA A 138 -3.56 0.17 -10.76
C ALA A 138 -2.68 -1.07 -10.47
N VAL A 139 -2.92 -1.74 -9.34
CA VAL A 139 -2.17 -2.95 -8.95
C VAL A 139 -2.39 -4.09 -9.94
N ILE A 140 -3.62 -4.30 -10.39
CA ILE A 140 -3.95 -5.33 -11.38
C ILE A 140 -3.23 -5.05 -12.70
N VAL A 141 -3.27 -3.82 -13.20
CA VAL A 141 -2.62 -3.45 -14.47
C VAL A 141 -1.11 -3.69 -14.40
N PHE A 142 -0.43 -3.17 -13.37
CA PHE A 142 1.02 -3.38 -13.23
C PHE A 142 1.37 -4.85 -13.00
N GLY A 143 0.57 -5.58 -12.22
CA GLY A 143 0.77 -7.01 -11.95
C GLY A 143 0.64 -7.86 -13.21
N VAL A 144 -0.40 -7.65 -14.01
CA VAL A 144 -0.63 -8.41 -15.25
C VAL A 144 0.43 -8.07 -16.30
N VAL A 145 0.78 -6.80 -16.47
CA VAL A 145 1.82 -6.38 -17.43
C VAL A 145 3.19 -6.96 -17.03
N ALA A 146 3.56 -6.89 -15.75
CA ALA A 146 4.79 -7.49 -15.27
C ALA A 146 4.80 -9.02 -15.48
N ALA A 147 3.70 -9.71 -15.14
CA ALA A 147 3.56 -11.14 -15.35
C ALA A 147 3.65 -11.53 -16.83
N PHE A 148 3.13 -10.71 -17.74
CA PHE A 148 3.25 -10.92 -19.19
C PHE A 148 4.71 -10.91 -19.65
N PHE A 149 5.49 -9.88 -19.29
CA PHE A 149 6.91 -9.81 -19.66
C PHE A 149 7.73 -10.92 -19.01
N ILE A 150 7.51 -11.23 -17.73
CA ILE A 150 8.17 -12.35 -17.05
C ILE A 150 7.81 -13.68 -17.73
N GLY A 151 6.55 -13.85 -18.16
CA GLY A 151 6.09 -15.01 -18.92
C GLY A 151 6.82 -15.17 -20.25
N ILE A 152 7.01 -14.08 -21.01
CA ILE A 152 7.80 -14.08 -22.25
C ILE A 152 9.25 -14.48 -21.96
N VAL A 153 9.90 -13.84 -20.99
CA VAL A 153 11.29 -14.15 -20.62
C VAL A 153 11.44 -15.62 -20.23
N LYS A 154 10.53 -16.14 -19.39
CA LYS A 154 10.53 -17.55 -18.99
C LYS A 154 10.36 -18.48 -20.20
N THR A 155 9.49 -18.14 -21.14
CA THR A 155 9.23 -18.96 -22.33
C THR A 155 10.42 -18.97 -23.29
N LEU A 156 11.18 -17.88 -23.39
CA LEU A 156 12.36 -17.80 -24.25
C LEU A 156 13.61 -18.47 -23.67
N ILE A 157 13.69 -18.60 -22.34
CA ILE A 157 14.81 -19.25 -21.62
C ILE A 157 14.58 -20.75 -21.46
N SER A 158 13.32 -21.19 -21.41
CA SER A 158 12.93 -22.60 -21.27
C SER A 158 12.99 -23.36 -22.59
#